data_AF-A0A815PCP6-F1
#
_entry.id   AF-A0A815PCP6-F1
#
_cell.length_a   1.000
_cell.length_b   1.000
_cell.length_c   1.000
_cell.angle_alpha   90.00
_cell.angle_beta   90.00
_cell.angle_gamma   90.00
#
_symmetry.space_group_name_H-M   'P 1'
#
loop_
_entity.id
_entity.type
_entity.pdbx_description
1 polymer ?
#
loop_
_entity_poly.entity_id
_entity_poly.type
_entity_poly.pdbx_seq_one_letter_code
_entity_poly.pdbx_strand_id
1 'polypeptide(L)'
;LYHLLQLSHHLDLNRDHEAHRIESWKNFYLFINPFSSEPSLTNSGLFQINAYDATMDILDFMVNNRENAEETRNLYEKDVKKELNLLKQVQKQFQLTDILINQRIKKSEIIQCCQRLLNEHERFLKILKQCRLKIDKNYNLAQNGTISIPWNWSFAQEETL
;
A
#
# COMPACT_ATOMS: atom_id res chain seq x y z
N LEU A 1 17.09 -7.15 18.79
CA LEU A 1 16.60 -7.86 19.99
C LEU A 1 16.71 -7.00 21.25
N TYR A 2 17.87 -6.40 21.53
CA TYR A 2 18.08 -5.53 22.70
C TYR A 2 17.11 -4.33 22.76
N HIS A 3 16.92 -3.60 21.67
CA HIS A 3 15.96 -2.48 21.61
C HIS A 3 14.49 -2.91 21.76
N LEU A 4 14.11 -4.08 21.26
CA LEU A 4 12.74 -4.62 21.45
C LEU A 4 12.51 -5.05 22.91
N LEU A 5 13.54 -5.59 23.57
CA LEU A 5 13.50 -5.88 25.00
C LEU A 5 13.45 -4.61 25.85
N GLN A 6 14.20 -3.57 25.50
CA GLN A 6 14.16 -2.28 26.19
C GLN A 6 12.82 -1.56 25.99
N LEU A 7 12.26 -1.60 24.77
CA LEU A 7 10.91 -1.08 24.50
C LEU A 7 9.86 -1.87 25.27
N SER A 8 9.84 -3.20 25.20
CA SER A 8 8.94 -4.03 26.00
C SER A 8 9.06 -3.73 27.50
N HIS A 9 10.29 -3.64 28.01
CA HIS A 9 10.55 -3.36 29.41
C HIS A 9 10.15 -1.94 29.80
N HIS A 10 10.35 -0.92 28.95
CA HIS A 10 9.87 0.45 29.18
C HIS A 10 8.35 0.55 29.08
N LEU A 11 7.72 -0.10 28.11
CA LEU A 11 6.26 -0.17 27.99
C LEU A 11 5.63 -0.87 29.22
N ASP A 12 6.32 -1.86 29.80
CA ASP A 12 5.90 -2.55 31.02
C ASP A 12 6.21 -1.78 32.32
N LEU A 13 7.33 -1.05 32.37
CA LEU A 13 7.75 -0.24 33.53
C LEU A 13 7.05 1.11 33.61
N ASN A 14 6.70 1.71 32.47
CA ASN A 14 6.02 3.00 32.39
C ASN A 14 4.49 2.84 32.39
N ARG A 15 3.93 1.84 33.08
CA ARG A 15 2.47 1.73 33.27
C ARG A 15 1.82 2.98 33.87
N ASP A 16 2.61 3.81 34.53
CA ASP A 16 2.20 5.10 35.09
C ASP A 16 2.31 6.29 34.11
N HIS A 17 2.95 6.11 32.95
CA HIS A 17 2.95 7.11 31.88
C HIS A 17 1.58 7.10 31.17
N GLU A 18 0.99 8.26 30.96
CA GLU A 18 -0.39 8.44 30.47
C GLU A 18 -0.66 7.65 29.18
N ALA A 19 0.37 7.52 28.33
CA ALA A 19 0.45 6.68 27.13
C ALA A 19 0.01 5.21 27.29
N HIS A 20 0.17 4.63 28.49
CA HIS A 20 -0.14 3.23 28.81
C HIS A 20 -1.45 3.07 29.59
N ARG A 21 -2.01 4.18 30.10
CA ARG A 21 -3.15 4.14 31.02
C ARG A 21 -4.50 4.09 30.33
N ILE A 22 -4.60 4.63 29.11
CA ILE A 22 -5.89 4.95 28.51
C ILE A 22 -6.30 3.93 27.44
N GLU A 23 -5.37 3.39 26.63
CA GLU A 23 -5.76 2.48 25.54
C GLU A 23 -4.69 1.46 25.10
N SER A 24 -5.12 0.26 24.70
CA SER A 24 -4.28 -0.89 24.31
C SER A 24 -3.47 -0.65 23.03
N TRP A 25 -2.20 -1.09 23.03
CA TRP A 25 -1.28 -1.04 21.87
C TRP A 25 -1.24 -2.33 21.04
N LYS A 26 -2.04 -3.34 21.37
CA LYS A 26 -2.00 -4.69 20.73
C LYS A 26 -2.19 -4.69 19.21
N ASN A 27 -2.80 -3.64 18.67
CA ASN A 27 -3.09 -3.52 17.24
C ASN A 27 -2.05 -2.67 16.50
N PHE A 28 -0.97 -2.23 17.14
CA PHE A 28 0.08 -1.46 16.48
C PHE A 28 1.33 -2.32 16.30
N TYR A 29 2.00 -2.12 15.17
CA TYR A 29 3.26 -2.79 14.85
C TYR A 29 4.34 -1.76 14.63
N LEU A 30 5.53 -2.13 15.10
CA LEU A 30 6.74 -1.37 14.93
C LEU A 30 7.59 -2.02 13.84
N PHE A 31 7.96 -1.23 12.84
CA PHE A 31 8.85 -1.61 11.75
C PHE A 31 10.20 -0.93 11.95
N ILE A 32 11.25 -1.73 12.14
CA ILE A 32 12.60 -1.20 12.28
C ILE A 32 13.22 -1.03 10.89
N ASN A 33 13.46 0.22 10.50
CA ASN A 33 14.10 0.57 9.24
C ASN A 33 15.44 1.27 9.53
N PRO A 34 16.59 0.61 9.31
CA PRO A 34 17.90 1.20 9.60
C PRO A 34 18.24 2.41 8.71
N PHE A 35 17.46 2.64 7.65
CA PHE A 35 17.64 3.76 6.73
C PHE A 35 16.69 4.94 7.00
N SER A 36 15.78 4.83 7.97
CA SER A 36 14.94 5.98 8.34
C SER A 36 15.77 6.98 9.12
N SER A 37 15.67 8.25 8.74
CA SER A 37 16.32 9.34 9.47
C SER A 37 15.63 9.63 10.79
N GLU A 38 14.29 9.52 10.83
CA GLU A 38 13.45 9.86 12.00
C GLU A 38 12.24 8.91 12.10
N PRO A 39 11.65 8.77 13.32
CA PRO A 39 10.38 8.08 13.50
C PRO A 39 9.29 8.61 12.58
N SER A 40 8.57 7.72 11.92
CA SER A 40 7.61 8.07 10.86
C SER A 40 6.50 7.03 10.72
N LEU A 41 5.38 7.39 10.10
CA LEU A 41 4.35 6.43 9.72
C LEU A 41 4.57 5.93 8.30
N THR A 42 4.41 4.63 8.09
CA THR A 42 4.36 4.07 6.73
C THR A 42 3.02 4.41 6.07
N ASN A 43 2.97 4.27 4.74
CA ASN A 43 1.72 4.42 3.97
C ASN A 43 0.61 3.41 4.36
N SER A 44 0.94 2.40 5.16
CA SER A 44 -0.02 1.41 5.68
C SER A 44 -0.37 1.63 7.16
N GLY A 45 0.08 2.74 7.75
CA GLY A 45 -0.20 3.08 9.15
C GLY A 45 0.65 2.31 10.17
N LEU A 46 1.82 1.81 9.78
CA LEU A 46 2.77 1.19 10.72
C LEU A 46 3.73 2.25 11.24
N PHE A 47 4.13 2.12 12.51
CA PHE A 47 5.20 2.95 13.06
C PHE A 47 6.53 2.45 12.53
N GLN A 48 7.30 3.34 11.91
CA GLN A 48 8.64 3.10 11.42
C GLN A 48 9.64 3.84 12.28
N ILE A 49 10.67 3.14 12.77
CA ILE A 49 11.73 3.70 13.59
C ILE A 49 13.10 3.19 13.14
N ASN A 50 14.16 3.89 13.52
CA ASN A 50 15.52 3.37 13.47
C ASN A 50 15.87 2.60 14.75
N ALA A 51 16.89 1.73 14.68
CA ALA A 51 17.40 1.00 15.82
C ALA A 51 18.11 1.89 16.85
N TYR A 52 18.62 3.05 16.45
CA TYR A 52 19.34 3.98 17.35
C TYR A 52 18.46 5.12 17.89
N ASP A 53 17.16 5.15 17.55
CA ASP A 53 16.24 6.16 18.09
C ASP A 53 16.10 6.00 19.61
N ALA A 54 16.07 7.12 20.33
CA ALA A 54 15.91 7.07 21.78
C ALA A 54 14.51 6.54 22.14
N THR A 55 14.43 5.73 23.19
CA THR A 55 13.17 5.08 23.60
C THR A 55 12.06 6.09 23.90
N MET A 56 12.39 7.23 24.52
CA MET A 56 11.40 8.27 24.80
C MET A 56 10.87 8.93 23.52
N ASP A 57 11.75 9.24 22.56
CA ASP A 57 11.35 9.81 21.28
C ASP A 57 10.42 8.87 20.50
N ILE A 58 10.67 7.56 20.56
CA ILE A 58 9.79 6.54 19.97
C ILE A 58 8.42 6.55 20.66
N LEU A 59 8.37 6.59 21.99
CA LEU A 59 7.12 6.59 22.75
C LEU A 59 6.29 7.83 22.47
N ASP A 60 6.91 9.02 22.54
CA ASP A 60 6.24 10.29 22.27
C ASP A 60 5.71 10.33 20.84
N PHE A 61 6.52 9.89 19.87
CA PHE A 61 6.08 9.75 18.48
C PHE A 61 4.85 8.83 18.35
N MET A 62 4.89 7.64 18.97
CA MET A 62 3.80 6.67 18.91
C MET A 62 2.50 7.22 19.52
N VAL A 63 2.59 7.88 20.67
CA VAL A 63 1.44 8.50 21.36
C VAL A 63 0.83 9.59 20.49
N ASN A 64 1.66 10.50 19.99
CA ASN A 64 1.21 11.65 19.21
C ASN A 64 0.63 11.26 17.84
N ASN A 65 0.96 10.08 17.32
CA ASN A 65 0.53 9.61 15.99
C ASN A 65 -0.41 8.41 16.03
N ARG A 66 -0.91 8.03 17.21
CA ARG A 66 -1.77 6.87 17.42
C ARG A 66 -3.04 6.89 16.56
N GLU A 67 -3.82 7.97 16.66
CA GLU A 67 -5.08 8.11 15.92
C GLU A 67 -4.82 8.10 14.40
N ASN A 68 -3.82 8.85 13.95
CA ASN A 68 -3.43 8.89 12.53
C ASN A 68 -2.98 7.51 12.02
N ALA A 69 -2.25 6.75 12.82
CA ALA A 69 -1.84 5.38 12.48
C ALA A 69 -3.05 4.46 12.33
N GLU A 70 -4.03 4.55 13.23
CA GLU A 70 -5.28 3.77 13.17
C GLU A 70 -6.14 4.15 11.95
N GLU A 71 -6.34 5.44 11.70
CA GLU A 71 -7.05 5.93 10.52
C GLU A 71 -6.38 5.48 9.23
N THR A 72 -5.07 5.71 9.11
CA THR A 72 -4.27 5.32 7.94
C THR A 72 -4.36 3.81 7.70
N ARG A 73 -4.26 3.01 8.76
CA ARG A 73 -4.37 1.55 8.65
C ARG A 73 -5.77 1.13 8.20
N ASN A 74 -6.82 1.71 8.79
CA ASN A 74 -8.20 1.40 8.43
C ASN A 74 -8.49 1.75 6.96
N LEU A 75 -7.97 2.87 6.47
CA LEU A 75 -8.04 3.25 5.06
C LEU A 75 -7.26 2.28 4.17
N TYR A 76 -6.04 1.93 4.57
CA TYR A 76 -5.21 0.98 3.83
C TYR A 76 -5.88 -0.41 3.70
N GLU A 77 -6.48 -0.92 4.77
CA GLU A 77 -7.21 -2.20 4.75
C GLU A 77 -8.46 -2.14 3.85
N LYS A 78 -9.17 -1.01 3.83
CA LYS A 78 -10.28 -0.78 2.89
C LYS A 78 -9.77 -0.78 1.45
N ASP A 79 -8.67 -0.10 1.18
CA ASP A 79 -8.07 -0.05 -0.16
C ASP A 79 -7.58 -1.42 -0.63
N VAL A 80 -6.95 -2.22 0.24
CA VAL A 80 -6.55 -3.61 -0.09
C VAL A 80 -7.77 -4.43 -0.51
N LYS A 81 -8.87 -4.36 0.25
CA LYS A 81 -10.10 -5.09 -0.08
C LYS A 81 -10.69 -4.62 -1.41
N LYS A 82 -10.71 -3.31 -1.64
CA LYS A 82 -11.22 -2.69 -2.88
C LYS A 82 -10.38 -3.05 -4.09
N GLU A 83 -9.06 -2.97 -3.97
CA GLU A 83 -8.08 -3.36 -4.99
C GLU A 83 -8.29 -4.83 -5.41
N LEU A 84 -8.31 -5.76 -4.44
CA LEU A 84 -8.51 -7.18 -4.71
C LEU A 84 -9.85 -7.48 -5.39
N ASN A 85 -10.92 -6.77 -5.00
CA ASN A 85 -12.22 -6.92 -5.61
C ASN A 85 -12.19 -6.43 -7.07
N LEU A 86 -11.65 -5.23 -7.32
CA LEU A 86 -11.56 -4.64 -8.65
C LEU A 86 -10.68 -5.46 -9.60
N LEU A 87 -9.55 -6.00 -9.13
CA LEU A 87 -8.69 -6.87 -9.94
C LEU A 87 -9.43 -8.12 -10.39
N LYS A 88 -10.20 -8.75 -9.48
CA LYS A 88 -11.05 -9.91 -9.82
C LYS A 88 -12.13 -9.54 -10.84
N GLN A 89 -12.74 -8.37 -10.69
CA GLN A 89 -13.73 -7.88 -11.65
C GLN A 89 -13.09 -7.65 -13.03
N VAL A 90 -11.94 -6.98 -13.10
CA VAL A 90 -11.19 -6.77 -14.35
C VAL A 90 -10.83 -8.10 -14.99
N GLN A 91 -10.23 -9.02 -14.24
CA GLN A 91 -9.87 -10.35 -14.75
C GLN A 91 -11.07 -11.09 -15.34
N LYS A 92 -12.22 -11.05 -14.67
CA LYS A 92 -13.45 -11.69 -15.14
C LYS A 92 -14.04 -10.98 -16.37
N GLN A 93 -14.18 -9.65 -16.32
CA GLN A 93 -14.84 -8.86 -17.36
C GLN A 93 -14.09 -8.92 -18.69
N PHE A 94 -12.75 -8.88 -18.62
CA PHE A 94 -11.89 -8.97 -19.79
C PHE A 94 -11.51 -10.41 -20.14
N GLN A 95 -11.95 -11.41 -19.38
CA GLN A 95 -11.59 -12.82 -19.58
C GLN A 95 -10.07 -13.01 -19.64
N LEU A 96 -9.34 -12.34 -18.76
CA LEU A 96 -7.88 -12.40 -18.70
C LEU A 96 -7.46 -13.77 -18.17
N THR A 97 -6.37 -14.30 -18.70
CA THR A 97 -5.76 -15.52 -18.16
C THR A 97 -5.15 -15.25 -16.79
N ASP A 98 -4.55 -14.08 -16.60
CA ASP A 98 -3.95 -13.65 -15.34
C ASP A 98 -3.80 -12.11 -15.29
N ILE A 99 -3.74 -11.56 -14.08
CA ILE A 99 -3.52 -10.13 -13.83
C ILE A 99 -2.39 -9.92 -12.81
N LEU A 100 -1.37 -9.17 -13.24
CA LEU A 100 -0.17 -8.90 -12.47
C LEU A 100 -0.07 -7.41 -12.11
N ILE A 101 0.61 -7.12 -11.01
CA ILE A 101 0.77 -5.76 -10.50
C ILE A 101 2.25 -5.49 -10.23
N ASN A 102 2.72 -4.32 -10.65
CA ASN A 102 4.01 -3.82 -10.18
C ASN A 102 3.88 -3.30 -8.73
N GLN A 103 4.60 -3.92 -7.80
CA GLN A 103 4.60 -3.56 -6.37
C GLN A 103 5.08 -2.12 -6.07
N ARG A 104 5.67 -1.43 -7.04
CA ARG A 104 6.10 -0.03 -6.93
C ARG A 104 4.98 0.98 -7.24
N ILE A 105 3.78 0.51 -7.56
CA ILE A 105 2.61 1.35 -7.85
C ILE A 105 1.75 1.41 -6.59
N LYS A 106 1.22 2.60 -6.29
CA LYS A 106 0.35 2.78 -5.11
C LYS A 106 -0.99 2.07 -5.32
N LYS A 107 -1.59 1.62 -4.22
CA LYS A 107 -2.90 0.95 -4.25
C LYS A 107 -3.98 1.83 -4.87
N SER A 108 -4.00 3.12 -4.52
CA SER A 108 -4.91 4.11 -5.09
C SER A 108 -4.79 4.21 -6.61
N GLU A 109 -3.58 4.17 -7.16
CA GLU A 109 -3.30 4.19 -8.60
C GLU A 109 -3.80 2.90 -9.28
N ILE A 110 -3.61 1.74 -8.65
CA ILE A 110 -4.12 0.45 -9.15
C ILE A 110 -5.65 0.42 -9.14
N ILE A 111 -6.27 0.92 -8.06
CA ILE A 111 -7.72 1.04 -7.93
C ILE A 111 -8.27 1.93 -9.05
N GLN A 112 -7.68 3.10 -9.24
CA GLN A 112 -8.08 4.03 -10.31
C GLN A 112 -7.92 3.39 -11.69
N CYS A 113 -6.79 2.71 -11.93
CA CYS A 113 -6.54 1.95 -13.14
C CYS A 113 -7.65 0.90 -13.36
N CYS A 114 -7.94 0.06 -12.39
CA CYS A 114 -8.97 -0.97 -12.56
C CYS A 114 -10.35 -0.37 -12.83
N GLN A 115 -10.72 0.71 -12.13
CA GLN A 115 -11.98 1.42 -12.38
C GLN A 115 -12.06 1.97 -13.81
N ARG A 116 -10.99 2.60 -14.29
CA ARG A 116 -10.91 3.12 -15.66
C ARG A 116 -11.01 2.02 -16.71
N LEU A 117 -10.35 0.88 -16.50
CA LEU A 117 -10.48 -0.28 -17.38
C LEU A 117 -11.93 -0.75 -17.46
N LEU A 118 -12.59 -0.94 -16.32
CA LEU A 118 -13.97 -1.40 -16.26
C LEU A 118 -14.94 -0.41 -16.94
N ASN A 119 -14.69 0.90 -16.81
CA ASN A 119 -15.51 1.92 -17.46
C ASN A 119 -15.33 1.92 -18.99
N GLU A 120 -14.12 1.67 -19.48
CA GLU A 120 -13.80 1.60 -20.92
C GLU A 120 -13.83 0.16 -21.48
N HIS A 121 -14.59 -0.74 -20.85
CA HIS A 121 -14.47 -2.18 -21.12
C HIS A 121 -14.70 -2.55 -22.59
N GLU A 122 -15.69 -1.96 -23.28
CA GLU A 122 -16.02 -2.30 -24.66
C GLU A 122 -14.85 -2.05 -25.61
N ARG A 123 -14.10 -0.96 -25.36
CA ARG A 123 -12.93 -0.57 -26.15
C ARG A 123 -11.80 -1.56 -25.99
N PHE A 124 -11.53 -1.98 -24.75
CA PHE A 124 -10.38 -2.81 -24.43
C PHE A 124 -10.65 -4.31 -24.54
N LEU A 125 -11.92 -4.75 -24.51
CA LEU A 125 -12.27 -6.17 -24.48
C LEU A 125 -11.68 -6.93 -25.67
N LYS A 126 -11.73 -6.37 -26.88
CA LYS A 126 -11.16 -7.02 -28.08
C LYS A 126 -9.64 -7.19 -28.02
N ILE A 127 -8.96 -6.28 -27.33
CA ILE A 127 -7.50 -6.22 -27.26
C ILE A 127 -6.97 -7.11 -26.13
N LEU A 128 -7.65 -7.10 -24.98
CA LEU A 128 -7.17 -7.74 -23.75
C LEU A 128 -7.72 -9.15 -23.53
N LYS A 129 -8.71 -9.58 -24.31
CA LYS A 129 -9.35 -10.89 -24.14
C LYS A 129 -8.32 -12.02 -24.19
N GLN A 130 -8.36 -12.90 -23.18
CA GLN A 130 -7.46 -14.06 -23.03
C GLN A 130 -5.97 -13.72 -22.88
N CYS A 131 -5.61 -12.44 -22.68
CA CYS A 131 -4.23 -12.05 -22.42
C CYS A 131 -3.87 -12.13 -20.93
N ARG A 132 -2.56 -12.10 -20.64
CA ARG A 132 -2.04 -11.80 -19.31
C ARG A 132 -1.79 -10.31 -19.22
N LEU A 133 -2.51 -9.62 -18.35
CA LEU A 133 -2.37 -8.18 -18.16
C LEU A 133 -1.44 -7.89 -16.99
N LYS A 134 -0.56 -6.88 -17.14
CA LYS A 134 0.21 -6.32 -16.03
C LYS A 134 -0.05 -4.82 -15.91
N ILE A 135 -0.43 -4.38 -14.72
CA ILE A 135 -0.47 -2.95 -14.39
C ILE A 135 0.95 -2.55 -13.98
N ASP A 136 1.57 -1.68 -14.77
CA ASP A 136 2.96 -1.25 -14.65
C ASP A 136 3.11 0.28 -14.77
N LYS A 137 4.34 0.78 -14.89
CA LYS A 137 4.65 2.20 -15.10
C LYS A 137 4.76 2.58 -16.57
N ASN A 138 5.03 1.61 -17.44
CA ASN A 138 5.27 1.81 -18.86
C ASN A 138 4.53 0.73 -19.67
N TYR A 139 4.25 1.05 -20.93
CA TYR A 139 3.81 0.03 -21.88
C TYR A 139 4.94 -0.96 -22.17
N ASN A 140 4.61 -2.24 -22.21
CA ASN A 140 5.55 -3.27 -22.62
C ASN A 140 4.79 -4.51 -23.11
N LEU A 141 5.32 -5.21 -24.10
CA LEU A 141 4.84 -6.53 -24.50
C LEU A 141 5.96 -7.53 -24.25
N ALA A 142 5.80 -8.37 -23.24
CA ALA A 142 6.77 -9.41 -22.95
C ALA A 142 6.63 -10.58 -23.94
N GLN A 143 7.75 -11.26 -24.22
CA GLN A 143 7.78 -12.42 -25.13
C GLN A 143 6.84 -13.57 -24.70
N ASN A 144 6.51 -13.65 -23.41
CA ASN A 144 5.55 -14.63 -22.87
C ASN A 144 4.08 -14.22 -23.05
N GLY A 145 3.80 -13.18 -23.84
CA GLY A 145 2.45 -12.70 -24.11
C GLY A 145 1.86 -11.81 -23.01
N THR A 146 2.65 -11.36 -22.04
CA THR A 146 2.19 -10.41 -21.02
C THR A 146 2.13 -8.99 -21.60
N ILE A 147 0.93 -8.41 -21.62
CA ILE A 147 0.71 -7.01 -21.98
C ILE A 147 0.82 -6.18 -20.72
N SER A 148 1.76 -5.24 -20.68
CA SER A 148 1.89 -4.28 -19.60
C SER A 148 1.31 -2.94 -20.02
N ILE A 149 0.46 -2.36 -19.19
CA ILE A 149 -0.09 -1.01 -19.38
C ILE A 149 0.33 -0.11 -18.21
N PRO A 150 0.65 1.16 -18.45
CA PRO A 150 0.87 2.12 -17.39
C PRO A 150 -0.45 2.35 -16.65
N TRP A 151 -0.44 2.42 -15.31
CA TRP A 151 -1.66 2.68 -14.50
C TRP A 151 -2.39 3.97 -14.88
N ASN A 152 -1.66 4.96 -15.41
CA ASN A 152 -2.14 6.26 -15.85
C ASN A 152 -2.22 6.40 -17.36
N TRP A 153 -2.41 5.31 -18.11
CA TRP A 153 -2.46 5.35 -19.57
C TRP A 153 -3.31 6.52 -20.09
N SER A 154 -2.79 7.24 -21.06
CA SER A 154 -3.53 8.19 -21.86
C SER A 154 -3.34 7.80 -23.31
N PHE A 155 -4.39 7.98 -24.11
CA PHE A 155 -4.19 8.00 -25.55
C PHE A 155 -3.49 9.32 -25.85
N ALA A 156 -2.40 9.28 -26.62
CA ALA A 156 -1.93 10.49 -27.28
C ALA A 156 -3.16 11.08 -27.98
N GLN A 157 -3.44 12.37 -27.74
CA GLN A 157 -4.38 13.08 -28.59
C GLN A 157 -3.89 12.82 -30.01
N GLU A 158 -4.77 12.33 -30.89
CA GLU A 158 -4.50 12.37 -32.32
C GLU A 158 -4.16 13.84 -32.61
N GLU A 159 -2.87 14.15 -32.72
CA GLU A 159 -2.43 15.41 -33.28
C GLU A 159 -3.07 15.45 -34.65
N THR A 160 -4.07 16.32 -34.76
CA THR A 160 -4.75 16.71 -35.99
C THR A 160 -3.74 16.80 -37.12
N LEU A 161 -3.75 15.79 -38.00
CA LEU A 161 -3.22 15.88 -39.35
C LEU A 161 -4.13 16.76 -40.20
#